data_AF-A0A7R9BHK6-F1
#
_entry.id   AF-A0A7R9BHK6-F1
#
_cell.length_a   1.000
_cell.length_b   1.000
_cell.length_c   1.000
_cell.angle_alpha   90.00
_cell.angle_beta   90.00
_cell.angle_gamma   90.00
#
_symmetry.space_group_name_H-M   'P 1'
#
loop_
_entity.id
_entity.type
_entity.pdbx_description
1 polymer ?
#
loop_
_entity_poly.entity_id
_entity_poly.type
_entity_poly.pdbx_seq_one_letter_code
_entity_poly.pdbx_strand_id
1 'polypeptide(L)'
;MGSAEGGQTSWDNTSVSTSQDSLQSSDNGIAHSTNYHRYYHVFRERELDKLIEKYVQNLHIISSYYDHANWCIIAEKVQVWTI
;
A
#
# COMPACT_ATOMS: atom_id res chain seq x y z
N MET A 1 28.67 -0.47 47.90
CA MET A 1 27.94 0.71 47.38
C MET A 1 27.84 0.59 45.87
N GLY A 2 26.62 0.62 45.31
CA GLY A 2 26.28 0.58 43.88
C GLY A 2 26.14 -0.84 43.30
N SER A 3 24.95 -1.45 43.26
CA SER A 3 23.89 -1.37 42.21
C SER A 3 24.29 -2.12 40.92
N ALA A 4 23.74 -3.32 40.64
CA ALA A 4 22.61 -3.60 39.73
C ALA A 4 22.84 -3.04 38.31
N GLU A 5 22.88 -3.87 37.25
CA GLU A 5 21.78 -4.16 36.31
C GLU A 5 22.17 -5.42 35.50
N GLY A 6 21.32 -6.40 35.20
CA GLY A 6 19.96 -6.29 34.67
C GLY A 6 20.01 -6.80 33.21
N GLY A 7 19.50 -8.01 32.95
CA GLY A 7 19.52 -8.64 31.64
C GLY A 7 18.35 -8.24 30.72
N GLN A 8 18.47 -8.69 29.45
CA GLN A 8 17.44 -8.77 28.40
C GLN A 8 16.86 -7.42 27.93
N THR A 9 16.88 -7.09 26.64
CA THR A 9 16.07 -7.73 25.59
C THR A 9 16.42 -7.07 24.25
N SER A 10 16.45 -7.87 23.18
CA SER A 10 16.44 -7.40 21.80
C SER A 10 15.13 -6.67 21.53
N TRP A 11 15.18 -5.38 21.25
CA TRP A 11 14.02 -4.64 20.75
C TRP A 11 14.22 -4.43 19.24
N ASP A 12 13.48 -5.21 18.46
CA ASP A 12 13.25 -4.99 17.05
C ASP A 12 12.56 -3.64 16.85
N ASN A 13 13.34 -2.57 16.65
CA ASN A 13 12.78 -1.33 16.12
C ASN A 13 12.64 -1.45 14.61
N THR A 14 11.53 -2.05 14.22
CA THR A 14 10.92 -1.94 12.89
C THR A 14 10.89 -0.46 12.51
N SER A 15 11.71 -0.04 11.53
CA SER A 15 11.59 1.30 10.96
C SER A 15 10.28 1.38 10.17
N VAL A 16 9.19 1.70 10.86
CA VAL A 16 8.03 2.32 10.22
C VAL A 16 8.51 3.69 9.76
N SER A 17 9.02 3.74 8.53
CA SER A 17 9.27 5.00 7.84
C SER A 17 7.91 5.56 7.43
N THR A 18 7.25 6.26 8.35
CA THR A 18 6.12 7.11 8.02
C THR A 18 6.68 8.38 7.38
N SER A 19 6.57 8.51 6.05
CA SER A 19 7.03 9.71 5.30
C SER A 19 6.22 10.98 5.56
N GLN A 20 5.53 11.09 6.70
CA GLN A 20 4.64 12.23 7.02
C GLN A 20 5.32 13.35 7.81
N ASP A 21 6.59 13.22 8.19
CA ASP A 21 7.26 14.17 9.09
C ASP A 21 7.84 15.42 8.40
N SER A 22 7.28 15.87 7.28
CA SER A 22 7.81 17.02 6.51
C SER A 22 6.80 18.14 6.26
N LEU A 23 5.69 18.20 6.99
CA LEU A 23 4.74 19.32 6.91
C LEU A 23 4.74 20.16 8.19
N GLN A 24 5.90 20.69 8.57
CA GLN A 24 5.96 21.87 9.45
C GLN A 24 6.42 23.06 8.62
N SER A 25 5.45 23.79 8.04
CA SER A 25 5.73 25.06 7.40
C SER A 25 5.68 26.18 8.44
N SER A 26 6.83 26.47 9.03
CA SER A 26 7.07 27.73 9.72
C SER A 26 7.31 28.82 8.67
N ASP A 27 6.31 29.62 8.30
CA ASP A 27 6.52 31.06 8.06
C ASP A 27 5.21 31.87 7.89
N ASN A 28 5.37 33.14 8.23
CA ASN A 28 4.48 34.27 8.32
C ASN A 28 3.80 34.64 6.96
N GLY A 29 2.46 34.58 6.89
CA GLY A 29 1.66 35.46 6.02
C GLY A 29 1.59 35.20 4.50
N ILE A 30 2.12 34.12 3.94
CA ILE A 30 1.92 33.78 2.52
C ILE A 30 0.95 32.59 2.44
N ALA A 31 -0.12 32.73 1.62
CA ALA A 31 -1.09 31.67 1.37
C ALA A 31 -0.37 30.37 1.00
N HIS A 32 -0.35 29.41 1.92
CA HIS A 32 0.18 28.08 1.67
C HIS A 32 -0.65 27.43 0.56
N SER A 33 -0.12 27.41 -0.66
CA SER A 33 -0.55 26.49 -1.69
C SER A 33 -0.32 25.08 -1.16
N THR A 34 -1.34 24.47 -0.58
CA THR A 34 -1.30 23.07 -0.17
C THR A 34 -1.16 22.23 -1.45
N ASN A 35 0.07 21.84 -1.77
CA ASN A 35 0.33 20.97 -2.90
C ASN A 35 -0.15 19.57 -2.54
N TYR A 36 -1.28 19.16 -3.12
CA TYR A 36 -1.76 17.80 -3.03
C TYR A 36 -1.02 16.92 -4.04
N HIS A 37 -0.29 15.94 -3.55
CA HIS A 37 0.31 14.90 -4.39
C HIS A 37 -0.68 13.77 -4.63
N ARG A 38 -0.57 13.11 -5.79
CA ARG A 38 -1.37 11.93 -6.12
C ARG A 38 -0.58 10.69 -5.75
N TYR A 39 -1.20 9.80 -4.97
CA TYR A 39 -0.65 8.49 -4.68
C TYR A 39 -1.15 7.48 -5.73
N TYR A 40 -0.23 6.73 -6.33
CA TYR A 40 -0.53 5.65 -7.27
C TYR A 40 0.15 4.37 -6.81
N HIS A 41 -0.60 3.26 -6.86
CA HIS A 41 -0.03 1.94 -6.70
C HIS A 41 0.31 1.36 -8.07
N VAL A 42 1.57 1.03 -8.30
CA VAL A 42 2.03 0.42 -9.55
C VAL A 42 2.12 -1.09 -9.33
N PHE A 43 1.25 -1.84 -10.00
CA PHE A 43 1.24 -3.29 -9.89
C PHE A 43 2.48 -3.92 -10.54
N ARG A 44 3.02 -4.97 -9.93
CA ARG A 44 3.98 -5.87 -10.57
C ARG A 44 3.28 -7.05 -11.26
N GLU A 45 4.05 -7.81 -12.04
CA GLU A 45 3.55 -9.02 -12.69
C GLU A 45 2.85 -9.93 -11.67
N ARG A 46 1.63 -10.36 -12.03
CA ARG A 46 0.76 -11.24 -11.24
C ARG A 46 0.24 -10.68 -9.92
N GLU A 47 0.55 -9.44 -9.57
CA GLU A 47 0.01 -8.86 -8.34
C GLU A 47 -1.49 -8.62 -8.45
N LEU A 48 -1.91 -7.99 -9.55
CA LEU A 48 -3.32 -7.66 -9.79
C LEU A 48 -4.18 -8.92 -9.87
N ASP A 49 -3.72 -9.97 -10.56
CA ASP A 49 -4.41 -11.26 -10.67
C ASP A 49 -4.67 -11.87 -9.29
N LYS A 50 -3.63 -11.97 -8.46
CA LYS A 50 -3.71 -12.55 -7.11
C LYS A 50 -4.64 -11.76 -6.20
N LEU A 51 -4.67 -10.43 -6.33
CA LEU A 51 -5.57 -9.59 -5.55
C LEU A 51 -7.03 -9.84 -5.95
N ILE A 52 -7.31 -9.94 -7.24
CA ILE A 52 -8.66 -10.24 -7.74
C ILE A 52 -9.10 -11.64 -7.26
N GLU A 53 -8.30 -12.67 -7.51
CA GLU A 53 -8.63 -14.06 -7.14
C GLU A 53 -8.87 -14.22 -5.63
N LYS A 54 -8.09 -13.52 -4.80
CA LYS A 54 -8.16 -13.64 -3.34
C LYS A 54 -9.33 -12.88 -2.73
N TYR A 55 -9.66 -11.70 -3.27
CA TYR A 55 -10.56 -10.75 -2.60
C TYR A 55 -11.87 -10.48 -3.37
N VAL A 56 -11.99 -10.92 -4.62
CA VAL A 56 -13.14 -10.64 -5.49
C VAL A 56 -13.76 -11.94 -6.01
N GLN A 57 -14.60 -12.55 -5.17
CA GLN A 57 -15.21 -13.86 -5.43
C GLN A 57 -16.17 -13.90 -6.65
N ASN A 58 -16.72 -12.75 -7.02
CA ASN A 58 -17.73 -12.63 -8.07
C ASN A 58 -17.13 -12.25 -9.44
N LEU A 59 -15.82 -12.39 -9.60
CA LEU A 59 -15.09 -12.02 -10.80
C LEU A 59 -14.16 -13.17 -11.22
N HIS A 60 -14.28 -13.62 -12.46
CA HIS A 60 -13.40 -14.63 -13.04
C HIS A 60 -12.51 -13.99 -14.10
N ILE A 61 -11.19 -14.19 -13.99
CA ILE A 61 -10.21 -13.65 -14.94
C ILE A 61 -10.21 -14.53 -16.19
N ILE A 62 -10.48 -13.94 -17.35
CA ILE A 62 -10.40 -14.59 -18.66
C ILE A 62 -8.97 -14.50 -19.20
N SER A 63 -8.33 -13.34 -19.07
CA SER A 63 -6.94 -13.15 -19.51
C SER A 63 -6.27 -12.00 -18.79
N SER A 64 -4.96 -12.12 -18.62
CA SER A 64 -4.06 -11.10 -18.09
C SER A 64 -2.96 -10.82 -19.09
N TYR A 65 -2.67 -9.55 -19.36
CA TYR A 65 -1.67 -9.14 -20.34
C TYR A 65 -1.01 -7.82 -19.96
N TYR A 66 0.13 -7.55 -20.57
CA TYR A 66 0.90 -6.33 -20.40
C TYR A 66 0.79 -5.48 -21.66
N ASP A 67 0.32 -4.25 -21.53
CA ASP A 67 0.20 -3.32 -22.65
C ASP A 67 0.59 -1.89 -22.23
N HIS A 68 1.44 -1.24 -23.03
CA HIS A 68 1.90 0.14 -22.82
C HIS A 68 2.29 0.49 -21.36
N ALA A 69 3.06 -0.37 -20.70
CA ALA A 69 3.45 -0.22 -19.29
C ALA A 69 2.35 -0.39 -18.24
N ASN A 70 1.23 -1.02 -18.62
CA ASN A 70 0.11 -1.33 -17.73
C ASN A 70 -0.13 -2.84 -17.66
N TRP A 71 -0.53 -3.30 -16.48
CA TRP A 71 -1.13 -4.62 -16.31
C TRP A 71 -2.63 -4.51 -16.55
N CYS A 72 -3.13 -5.30 -17.50
CA CYS A 72 -4.52 -5.28 -17.94
C CYS A 72 -5.18 -6.65 -17.73
N ILE A 73 -6.44 -6.62 -17.31
CA ILE A 73 -7.24 -7.82 -17.04
C ILE A 73 -8.52 -7.76 -17.86
N ILE A 74 -8.84 -8.84 -18.57
CA ILE A 74 -10.19 -9.11 -19.08
C ILE A 74 -10.82 -10.13 -18.14
N ALA A 75 -11.99 -9.81 -17.62
CA ALA A 75 -12.69 -10.64 -16.64
C ALA A 75 -14.21 -10.61 -16.87
N GLU A 76 -14.88 -11.66 -16.44
CA GLU A 76 -16.34 -11.77 -16.44
C GLU A 76 -16.90 -11.82 -15.02
N LYS A 77 -18.11 -11.29 -14.86
CA LYS A 77 -18.83 -11.35 -13.59
C LYS A 77 -19.46 -12.74 -13.44
N VAL A 78 -19.17 -13.39 -12.32
CA VAL A 78 -19.78 -14.68 -11.95
C VAL A 78 -20.87 -14.45 -10.92
N GLN A 79 -22.03 -15.08 -11.12
CA GLN A 79 -23.06 -15.18 -10.09
C GLN A 79 -22.71 -16.35 -9.16
N VAL A 80 -22.14 -16.03 -8.00
CA VAL A 80 -22.06 -17.01 -6.91
C VAL A 80 -23.44 -17.07 -6.28
N TRP A 81 -24.17 -18.17 -6.49
CA TRP A 81 -25.41 -18.41 -5.74
C TRP A 81 -25.01 -18.68 -4.29
N THR A 82 -25.21 -17.70 -3.41
CA THR A 82 -25.14 -17.93 -1.98
C THR A 82 -26.37 -18.76 -1.59
N ILE A 83 -26.13 -20.03 -1.28
CA ILE A 83 -27.12 -20.95 -0.68
C ILE A 83 -27.46 -20.54 0.75
#